data_AF-A0A9Q8HQA5-F1
#
_entry.id   AF-A0A9Q8HQA5-F1
#
_cell.length_a   1.000
_cell.length_b   1.000
_cell.length_c   1.000
_cell.angle_alpha   90.00
_cell.angle_beta   90.00
_cell.angle_gamma   90.00
#
_symmetry.space_group_name_H-M   'P 1'
#
loop_
_entity.id
_entity.type
_entity.pdbx_description
1 polymer ?
#
loop_
_entity_poly.entity_id
_entity_poly.type
_entity_poly.pdbx_seq_one_letter_code
_entity_poly.pdbx_strand_id
1 'polypeptide(L)'
;MLQGINITEEEVYYAERLLLPLGKTFDDEHKAFIRNFNTIDLQAVPGSGKTTALLAKLVILERKLPFIDGSGILVLSHTNAAIDEIKEKIQKHCPKLFSYPNFIGTIQSFVDEFLAIPFYVSKFKKKPIRIDNEIYNERIKNYLDKLWLHRFNLSEETNRKVAHIKNNNEALFY
;
A
#
# COMPACT_ATOMS: atom_id res chain seq x y z
N MET A 1 -12.02 -12.76 13.28
CA MET A 1 -13.17 -12.24 12.52
C MET A 1 -13.84 -11.19 13.37
N LEU A 2 -14.15 -10.01 12.81
CA LEU A 2 -14.94 -8.95 13.45
C LEU A 2 -16.38 -9.46 13.67
N GLN A 3 -16.57 -10.35 14.65
CA GLN A 3 -17.89 -10.86 15.00
C GLN A 3 -18.71 -9.69 15.56
N GLY A 4 -19.78 -9.31 14.87
CA GLY A 4 -20.77 -8.35 15.38
C GLY A 4 -20.86 -7.00 14.65
N ILE A 5 -20.04 -6.73 13.62
CA ILE A 5 -20.26 -5.53 12.79
C ILE A 5 -21.35 -5.81 11.77
N ASN A 6 -22.55 -5.28 12.00
CA ASN A 6 -23.64 -5.24 11.03
C ASN A 6 -23.79 -3.82 10.48
N ILE A 7 -23.95 -3.65 9.17
CA ILE A 7 -24.16 -2.35 8.52
C ILE A 7 -25.66 -2.17 8.23
N THR A 8 -26.27 -1.16 8.85
CA THR A 8 -27.71 -0.88 8.70
C THR A 8 -28.02 -0.09 7.41
N GLU A 9 -29.30 0.03 7.05
CA GLU A 9 -29.72 0.87 5.92
C GLU A 9 -29.46 2.37 6.19
N GLU A 10 -29.62 2.82 7.43
CA GLU A 10 -29.34 4.21 7.82
C GLU A 10 -27.86 4.57 7.66
N GLU A 11 -26.97 3.62 7.94
CA GLU A 11 -25.53 3.80 7.74
C GLU A 11 -25.16 3.88 6.26
N VAL A 12 -25.79 3.07 5.41
CA VAL A 12 -25.63 3.16 3.95
C VAL A 12 -26.15 4.50 3.45
N TYR A 13 -27.35 4.92 3.89
CA TYR A 13 -27.93 6.21 3.50
C TYR A 13 -27.05 7.40 3.93
N TYR A 14 -26.42 7.32 5.10
CA TYR A 14 -25.44 8.32 5.53
C TYR A 14 -24.26 8.42 4.56
N ALA A 15 -23.70 7.28 4.13
CA ALA A 15 -22.60 7.24 3.18
C ALA A 15 -23.02 7.75 1.79
N GLU A 16 -24.22 7.41 1.31
CA GLU A 16 -24.79 7.92 0.06
C GLU A 16 -24.86 9.44 0.06
N ARG A 17 -25.41 10.05 1.13
CA ARG A 17 -25.51 11.51 1.25
C ARG A 17 -24.17 12.22 1.29
N LEU A 18 -23.12 11.54 1.74
CA LEU A 18 -21.78 12.10 1.82
C LEU A 18 -21.05 12.01 0.47
N LEU A 19 -21.21 10.89 -0.24
CA LEU A 19 -20.37 10.53 -1.39
C LEU A 19 -21.05 10.70 -2.75
N LEU A 20 -22.38 10.65 -2.80
CA LEU A 20 -23.15 10.68 -4.04
C LEU A 20 -23.85 12.03 -4.23
N PRO A 21 -24.16 12.42 -5.48
CA PRO A 21 -25.03 13.55 -5.75
C PRO A 21 -26.40 13.39 -5.08
N LEU A 22 -27.06 14.51 -4.78
CA LEU A 22 -28.38 14.54 -4.18
C LEU A 22 -29.38 13.65 -4.93
N GLY A 23 -30.05 12.75 -4.19
CA GLY A 23 -31.06 11.84 -4.73
C GLY A 23 -30.52 10.59 -5.41
N LYS A 24 -29.20 10.36 -5.42
CA LYS A 24 -28.59 9.10 -5.89
C LYS A 24 -28.37 8.12 -4.74
N THR A 25 -28.52 6.85 -5.04
CA THR A 25 -28.34 5.73 -4.11
C THR A 25 -27.47 4.65 -4.75
N PHE A 26 -26.88 3.80 -3.92
CA PHE A 26 -26.22 2.59 -4.37
C PHE A 26 -27.25 1.57 -4.84
N ASP A 27 -26.92 0.83 -5.90
CA ASP A 27 -27.68 -0.37 -6.27
C ASP A 27 -27.44 -1.51 -5.28
N ASP A 28 -28.15 -2.61 -5.48
CA ASP A 28 -28.12 -3.75 -4.56
C ASP A 28 -26.76 -4.47 -4.55
N GLU A 29 -26.02 -4.46 -5.67
CA GLU A 29 -24.69 -5.06 -5.76
C GLU A 29 -23.68 -4.28 -4.91
N HIS A 30 -23.67 -2.95 -5.04
CA HIS A 30 -22.82 -2.08 -4.23
C HIS A 30 -23.20 -2.17 -2.74
N LYS A 31 -24.49 -2.22 -2.40
CA LYS A 31 -24.97 -2.40 -1.02
C LYS A 31 -24.52 -3.75 -0.45
N ALA A 32 -24.61 -4.82 -1.25
CA ALA A 32 -24.12 -6.14 -0.85
C ALA A 32 -22.61 -6.12 -0.57
N PHE A 33 -21.81 -5.47 -1.43
CA PHE A 33 -20.37 -5.30 -1.21
C PHE A 33 -20.06 -4.49 0.08
N ILE A 34 -20.78 -3.38 0.30
CA ILE A 34 -20.61 -2.53 1.48
C ILE A 34 -20.84 -3.37 2.75
N ARG A 35 -21.88 -4.20 2.77
CA ARG A 35 -22.25 -5.05 3.91
C ARG A 35 -21.40 -6.30 4.10
N ASN A 36 -20.64 -6.71 3.10
CA ASN A 36 -19.90 -7.97 3.12
C ASN A 36 -18.58 -7.83 3.91
N PHE A 37 -18.38 -8.62 4.97
CA PHE A 37 -17.12 -8.64 5.74
C PHE A 37 -16.24 -9.88 5.47
N ASN A 38 -16.60 -10.69 4.49
CA ASN A 38 -15.80 -11.82 4.00
C ASN A 38 -14.83 -11.36 2.91
N THR A 39 -13.91 -12.24 2.54
CA THR A 39 -13.04 -12.05 1.38
C THR A 39 -13.88 -12.02 0.11
N ILE A 40 -13.71 -10.98 -0.69
CA ILE A 40 -14.44 -10.79 -1.95
C ILE A 40 -13.56 -10.04 -2.95
N ASP A 41 -13.63 -10.46 -4.21
CA ASP A 41 -13.06 -9.74 -5.34
C ASP A 41 -14.16 -8.93 -6.03
N LEU A 42 -13.93 -7.62 -6.14
CA LEU A 42 -14.86 -6.72 -6.83
C LEU A 42 -14.32 -6.43 -8.23
N GLN A 43 -14.80 -7.18 -9.23
CA GLN A 43 -14.33 -7.06 -10.61
C GLN A 43 -14.71 -5.70 -11.22
N ALA A 44 -13.77 -5.05 -11.92
CA ALA A 44 -13.96 -3.70 -12.44
C ALA A 44 -14.22 -3.57 -13.94
N VAL A 45 -15.23 -2.77 -14.29
CA VAL A 45 -15.34 -2.09 -15.60
C VAL A 45 -15.21 -0.58 -15.41
N PRO A 46 -14.70 0.19 -16.39
CA PRO A 46 -14.59 1.64 -16.27
C PRO A 46 -15.92 2.29 -15.86
N GLY A 47 -15.89 3.19 -14.88
CA GLY A 47 -17.07 3.93 -14.43
C GLY A 47 -18.03 3.17 -13.51
N SER A 48 -17.75 1.92 -13.13
CA SER A 48 -18.67 1.09 -12.32
C SER A 48 -18.68 1.37 -10.81
N GLY A 49 -18.31 2.57 -10.35
CA GLY A 49 -18.54 2.97 -8.95
C GLY A 49 -17.76 2.26 -7.84
N LYS A 50 -16.83 1.35 -8.18
CA LYS A 50 -16.02 0.56 -7.22
C LYS A 50 -15.37 1.38 -6.12
N THR A 51 -14.61 2.40 -6.50
CA THR A 51 -13.92 3.26 -5.55
C THR A 51 -14.93 3.93 -4.62
N THR A 52 -16.07 4.38 -5.14
CA THR A 52 -17.12 5.01 -4.34
C THR A 52 -17.76 4.06 -3.34
N ALA A 53 -18.01 2.81 -3.71
CA ALA A 53 -18.53 1.81 -2.78
C ALA A 53 -17.51 1.41 -1.70
N LEU A 54 -16.21 1.33 -2.05
CA LEU A 54 -15.14 1.15 -1.06
C LEU A 54 -15.11 2.34 -0.08
N LEU A 55 -15.18 3.57 -0.58
CA LEU A 55 -15.23 4.77 0.27
C LEU A 55 -16.46 4.78 1.17
N ALA A 56 -17.62 4.36 0.68
CA ALA A 56 -18.84 4.27 1.48
C ALA A 56 -18.66 3.32 2.66
N LYS A 57 -18.05 2.16 2.41
CA LYS A 57 -17.73 1.19 3.46
C LYS A 57 -16.75 1.76 4.49
N LEU A 58 -15.71 2.46 4.05
CA LEU A 58 -14.74 3.10 4.94
C LEU A 58 -15.39 4.20 5.80
N VAL A 59 -16.26 5.02 5.21
CA VAL A 59 -17.04 6.06 5.92
C VAL A 59 -17.96 5.46 6.98
N ILE A 60 -18.56 4.31 6.71
CA ILE A 60 -19.39 3.61 7.71
C ILE A 60 -18.51 3.04 8.82
N LEU A 61 -17.37 2.44 8.46
CA LEU A 61 -16.44 1.86 9.42
C LEU A 61 -15.80 2.89 10.36
N GLU A 62 -15.53 4.11 9.88
CA GLU A 62 -15.10 5.25 10.72
C GLU A 62 -15.97 5.42 11.97
N ARG A 63 -17.29 5.27 11.82
CA ARG A 63 -18.25 5.45 12.91
C ARG A 63 -18.17 4.32 13.95
N LYS A 64 -17.55 3.21 13.60
CA LYS A 64 -17.37 2.01 14.43
C LYS A 64 -15.96 1.92 15.01
N LEU A 65 -15.05 2.82 14.60
CA LEU A 65 -13.72 2.93 15.16
C LEU A 65 -13.70 3.72 16.49
N PRO A 66 -12.80 3.39 17.42
CA PRO A 66 -11.88 2.23 17.37
C PRO A 66 -12.61 0.91 17.65
N PHE A 67 -12.09 -0.20 17.11
CA PHE A 67 -12.64 -1.52 17.43
C PHE A 67 -12.27 -1.97 18.84
N ILE A 68 -13.18 -2.71 19.49
CA ILE A 68 -13.05 -3.14 20.89
C ILE A 68 -11.85 -4.07 21.10
N ASP A 69 -11.52 -4.88 20.10
CA ASP A 69 -10.38 -5.82 20.15
C ASP A 69 -9.02 -5.16 19.86
N GLY A 70 -9.00 -3.84 19.65
CA GLY A 70 -7.79 -3.09 19.30
C GLY A 70 -7.30 -3.30 17.88
N SER A 71 -8.04 -4.04 17.04
CA SER A 71 -7.71 -4.17 15.61
C SER A 71 -7.95 -2.87 14.85
N GLY A 72 -7.37 -2.78 13.66
CA GLY A 72 -7.50 -1.63 12.77
C GLY A 72 -7.82 -2.06 11.34
N ILE A 73 -8.10 -1.06 10.51
CA ILE A 73 -8.39 -1.19 9.09
C ILE A 73 -7.09 -0.93 8.31
N LEU A 74 -6.78 -1.85 7.40
CA LEU A 74 -5.66 -1.75 6.48
C LEU A 74 -6.17 -1.55 5.05
N VAL A 75 -5.85 -0.40 4.46
CA VAL A 75 -6.12 -0.11 3.04
C VAL A 75 -4.79 0.03 2.32
N LEU A 76 -4.58 -0.84 1.32
CA LEU A 76 -3.37 -0.88 0.52
C LEU A 76 -3.67 -0.55 -0.94
N SER A 77 -2.77 0.20 -1.57
CA SER A 77 -2.77 0.43 -3.01
C SER A 77 -1.36 0.32 -3.60
N HIS A 78 -1.27 0.20 -4.92
CA HIS A 78 0.00 0.23 -5.65
C HIS A 78 0.50 1.65 -5.93
N THR A 79 -0.38 2.66 -5.97
CA THR A 79 -0.02 4.02 -6.37
C THR A 79 -0.41 5.05 -5.33
N ASN A 80 0.40 6.11 -5.23
CA ASN A 80 0.08 7.26 -4.38
C ASN A 80 -1.20 7.96 -4.86
N ALA A 81 -1.42 8.06 -6.19
CA ALA A 81 -2.61 8.69 -6.75
C ALA A 81 -3.93 8.06 -6.23
N ALA A 82 -4.00 6.75 -6.08
CA ALA A 82 -5.18 6.08 -5.52
C ALA A 82 -5.37 6.39 -4.03
N ILE A 83 -4.26 6.51 -3.27
CA ILE A 83 -4.30 6.90 -1.86
C ILE A 83 -4.73 8.36 -1.71
N ASP A 84 -4.23 9.24 -2.58
CA ASP A 84 -4.59 10.65 -2.60
C ASP A 84 -6.08 10.82 -2.94
N GLU A 85 -6.62 10.06 -3.90
CA GLU A 85 -8.06 10.05 -4.19
C GLU A 85 -8.90 9.66 -2.97
N ILE A 86 -8.47 8.65 -2.21
CA ILE A 86 -9.15 8.25 -0.96
C ILE A 86 -9.09 9.38 0.06
N LYS A 87 -7.90 9.96 0.29
CA LYS A 87 -7.69 11.04 1.25
C LYS A 87 -8.54 12.26 0.92
N GLU A 88 -8.48 12.73 -0.32
CA GLU A 88 -9.22 13.91 -0.77
C GLU A 88 -10.73 13.77 -0.55
N LYS A 89 -11.27 12.58 -0.78
CA LYS A 89 -12.71 12.33 -0.67
C LYS A 89 -13.20 12.17 0.76
N ILE A 90 -12.47 11.47 1.63
CA ILE A 90 -13.02 11.07 2.94
C ILE A 90 -12.19 11.50 4.17
N GLN A 91 -10.96 11.97 4.01
CA GLN A 91 -10.07 12.26 5.16
C GLN A 91 -10.66 13.29 6.13
N LYS A 92 -11.30 14.34 5.61
CA LYS A 92 -11.96 15.36 6.43
C LYS A 92 -13.12 14.81 7.27
N HIS A 93 -13.74 13.73 6.81
CA HIS A 93 -14.89 13.11 7.45
C HIS A 93 -14.53 11.90 8.31
N CYS A 94 -13.34 11.31 8.08
CA CYS A 94 -12.91 10.06 8.70
C CYS A 94 -11.61 10.18 9.51
N PRO A 95 -11.50 11.08 10.50
CA PRO A 95 -10.24 11.31 11.21
C PRO A 95 -9.72 10.06 11.96
N LYS A 96 -10.59 9.16 12.45
CA LYS A 96 -10.15 7.96 13.16
C LYS A 96 -9.56 6.91 12.22
N LEU A 97 -10.07 6.82 10.99
CA LEU A 97 -9.60 5.91 9.95
C LEU A 97 -8.17 6.25 9.52
N PHE A 98 -7.76 7.51 9.60
CA PHE A 98 -6.40 7.96 9.29
C PHE A 98 -5.49 8.04 10.54
N SER A 99 -5.91 7.47 11.67
CA SER A 99 -5.11 7.38 12.88
C SER A 99 -4.94 5.94 13.35
N TYR A 100 -3.89 5.71 14.15
CA TYR A 100 -3.61 4.40 14.74
C TYR A 100 -4.83 3.84 15.48
N PRO A 101 -5.16 2.54 15.36
CA PRO A 101 -4.38 1.45 14.76
C PRO A 101 -4.59 1.21 13.25
N ASN A 102 -5.23 2.15 12.53
CA ASN A 102 -5.52 2.00 11.11
C ASN A 102 -4.33 2.43 10.23
N PHE A 103 -4.30 1.94 8.99
CA PHE A 103 -3.32 2.34 7.98
C PHE A 103 -3.96 2.47 6.60
N ILE A 104 -3.70 3.60 5.93
CA ILE A 104 -4.08 3.84 4.53
C ILE A 104 -2.84 4.34 3.79
N GLY A 105 -2.32 3.51 2.88
CA GLY A 105 -1.09 3.83 2.17
C GLY A 105 -0.78 2.86 1.06
N THR A 106 0.37 3.05 0.44
CA THR A 106 0.85 2.10 -0.56
C THR A 106 1.44 0.87 0.10
N ILE A 107 1.49 -0.24 -0.65
CA ILE A 107 2.20 -1.46 -0.21
C ILE A 107 3.64 -1.13 0.17
N GLN A 108 4.31 -0.29 -0.61
CA GLN A 108 5.67 0.14 -0.31
C GLN A 108 5.77 0.86 1.04
N SER A 109 4.93 1.88 1.28
CA SER A 109 4.94 2.60 2.56
C SER A 109 4.62 1.68 3.75
N PHE A 110 3.72 0.71 3.58
CA PHE A 110 3.40 -0.26 4.62
C PHE A 110 4.61 -1.15 4.96
N VAL A 111 5.26 -1.69 3.92
CA VAL A 111 6.47 -2.51 4.09
C VAL A 111 7.58 -1.69 4.74
N ASP A 112 7.79 -0.46 4.30
CA ASP A 112 8.82 0.40 4.86
C ASP A 112 8.57 0.68 6.34
N GLU A 113 7.37 1.11 6.71
CA GLU A 113 7.00 1.50 8.07
C GLU A 113 7.01 0.33 9.05
N PHE A 114 6.39 -0.80 8.69
CA PHE A 114 6.15 -1.90 9.63
C PHE A 114 7.13 -3.06 9.52
N LEU A 115 7.85 -3.22 8.41
CA LEU A 115 8.74 -4.37 8.19
C LEU A 115 10.20 -3.95 8.00
N ALA A 116 10.49 -3.20 6.94
CA ALA A 116 11.86 -2.95 6.49
C ALA A 116 12.64 -2.04 7.45
N ILE A 117 12.06 -0.88 7.83
CA ILE A 117 12.71 0.05 8.77
C ILE A 117 12.87 -0.58 10.16
N PRO A 118 11.84 -1.21 10.76
CA PRO A 118 11.99 -1.89 12.05
C PRO A 118 13.07 -2.98 12.03
N PHE A 119 13.09 -3.81 10.97
CA PHE A 119 14.13 -4.82 10.80
C PHE A 119 15.53 -4.21 10.69
N TYR A 120 15.70 -3.18 9.87
CA TYR A 120 16.98 -2.49 9.71
C TYR A 120 17.48 -1.91 11.03
N VAL A 121 16.61 -1.20 11.76
CA VAL A 121 16.94 -0.61 13.07
C VAL A 121 17.30 -1.70 14.08
N SER A 122 16.55 -2.80 14.10
CA SER A 122 16.83 -3.93 14.98
C SER A 122 18.22 -4.55 14.71
N LYS A 123 18.58 -4.74 13.44
CA LYS A 123 19.82 -5.38 13.00
C LYS A 123 21.04 -4.48 13.12
N PHE A 124 20.93 -3.21 12.70
CA PHE A 124 22.07 -2.29 12.58
C PHE A 124 22.14 -1.24 13.69
N LYS A 125 21.15 -1.20 14.59
CA LYS A 125 21.02 -0.24 15.70
C LYS A 125 21.08 1.23 15.25
N LYS A 126 20.70 1.49 14.00
CA LYS A 126 20.67 2.82 13.37
C LYS A 126 19.45 2.91 12.46
N LYS A 127 18.88 4.12 12.32
CA LYS A 127 17.82 4.38 11.36
C LYS A 127 18.42 4.52 9.94
N PRO A 128 17.71 4.07 8.90
CA PRO A 128 18.13 4.37 7.53
C PRO A 128 18.09 5.88 7.30
N ILE A 129 19.15 6.44 6.73
CA ILE A 129 19.27 7.88 6.48
C ILE A 129 18.46 8.28 5.23
N ARG A 130 18.52 7.44 4.21
CA ARG A 130 17.82 7.63 2.94
C ARG A 130 17.64 6.27 2.26
N ILE A 131 16.45 6.01 1.75
CA ILE A 131 16.13 4.86 0.89
C ILE A 131 15.92 5.45 -0.50
N ASP A 132 16.88 5.21 -1.40
CA ASP A 132 16.91 5.88 -2.69
C ASP A 132 17.57 5.01 -3.74
N ASN A 133 16.83 4.74 -4.81
CA ASN A 133 17.26 3.85 -5.88
C ASN A 133 18.40 4.44 -6.70
N GLU A 134 18.45 5.75 -6.92
CA GLU A 134 19.53 6.38 -7.68
C GLU A 134 20.85 6.28 -6.91
N ILE A 135 20.83 6.60 -5.62
CA ILE A 135 22.02 6.47 -4.77
C ILE A 135 22.45 5.01 -4.65
N TYR A 136 21.49 4.09 -4.50
CA TYR A 136 21.79 2.66 -4.49
C TYR A 136 22.45 2.23 -5.80
N ASN A 137 21.85 2.57 -6.94
CA ASN A 137 22.35 2.24 -8.27
C ASN A 137 23.72 2.87 -8.53
N GLU A 138 23.92 4.13 -8.17
CA GLU A 138 25.20 4.82 -8.30
C GLU A 138 26.28 4.14 -7.45
N ARG A 139 25.96 3.77 -6.20
CA ARG A 139 26.91 3.06 -5.32
C ARG A 139 27.22 1.67 -5.84
N ILE A 140 26.22 0.89 -6.22
CA ILE A 140 26.41 -0.45 -6.79
C ILE A 140 27.20 -0.36 -8.09
N LYS A 141 26.85 0.56 -8.99
CA LYS A 141 27.60 0.83 -10.22
C LYS A 141 29.05 1.16 -9.91
N ASN A 142 29.31 2.07 -8.98
CA ASN A 142 30.66 2.38 -8.53
C ASN A 142 31.40 1.16 -7.95
N TYR A 143 30.75 0.30 -7.16
CA TYR A 143 31.36 -0.93 -6.64
C TYR A 143 31.64 -1.95 -7.75
N LEU A 144 30.72 -2.09 -8.71
CA LEU A 144 30.83 -3.00 -9.84
C LEU A 144 31.80 -2.49 -10.91
N ASP A 145 31.97 -1.18 -11.06
CA ASP A 145 32.96 -0.54 -11.93
C ASP A 145 34.34 -0.59 -11.29
N LYS A 146 34.40 -0.44 -9.97
CA LYS A 146 35.60 -0.68 -9.15
C LYS A 146 35.79 -2.15 -8.78
N LEU A 147 35.08 -3.09 -9.42
CA LEU A 147 35.44 -4.51 -9.38
C LEU A 147 36.84 -4.65 -9.96
N TRP A 148 37.83 -4.42 -9.11
CA TRP A 148 39.09 -5.12 -9.16
C TRP A 148 38.72 -6.58 -8.92
N LEU A 149 38.34 -7.26 -10.00
CA LEU A 149 37.99 -8.69 -10.03
C LEU A 149 39.05 -9.56 -9.32
N HIS A 150 40.28 -9.04 -9.21
CA HIS A 150 41.38 -9.58 -8.40
C HIS A 150 41.10 -9.68 -6.89
N ARG A 151 40.31 -8.78 -6.28
CA ARG A 151 40.10 -8.74 -4.82
C ARG A 151 39.23 -9.89 -4.29
N PHE A 152 38.44 -10.51 -5.17
CA PHE A 152 37.60 -11.67 -4.83
C PHE A 152 38.30 -13.01 -5.11
N ASN A 153 39.58 -13.00 -5.50
CA ASN A 153 40.36 -14.20 -5.83
C ASN A 153 39.67 -15.10 -6.87
N LEU A 154 38.84 -14.52 -7.73
CA LEU A 154 38.14 -15.23 -8.79
C LEU A 154 39.11 -15.55 -9.94
N SER A 155 38.92 -16.72 -10.57
CA SER A 155 39.73 -17.11 -11.73
C SER A 155 39.60 -16.09 -12.88
N GLU A 156 40.63 -15.96 -13.72
CA GLU A 156 40.58 -15.10 -14.91
C GLU A 156 39.37 -15.39 -15.81
N GLU A 157 38.99 -16.67 -15.93
CA GLU A 157 37.86 -17.08 -16.76
C GLU A 157 36.52 -16.57 -16.19
N THR A 158 36.34 -16.68 -14.88
CA THR A 158 35.16 -16.14 -14.18
C THR A 158 35.08 -14.62 -14.35
N ASN A 159 36.23 -13.94 -14.25
CA ASN A 159 36.33 -12.50 -14.41
C ASN A 159 35.91 -12.03 -15.80
N ARG A 160 36.34 -12.73 -16.85
CA ARG A 160 35.94 -12.45 -18.23
C ARG A 160 34.43 -12.69 -18.45
N LYS A 161 33.87 -13.76 -17.88
CA LYS A 161 32.43 -14.05 -17.97
C LYS A 161 31.60 -12.98 -17.26
N VAL A 162 31.98 -12.58 -16.05
CA VAL A 162 31.29 -11.52 -15.30
C VAL A 162 31.36 -10.18 -16.05
N ALA A 163 32.53 -9.80 -16.58
CA ALA A 163 32.67 -8.59 -17.38
C ALA A 163 31.83 -8.62 -18.67
N HIS A 164 31.76 -9.77 -19.35
CA HIS A 164 30.96 -9.96 -20.55
C HIS A 164 29.45 -9.86 -20.27
N ILE A 165 28.97 -10.48 -19.19
CA ILE A 165 27.55 -10.40 -18.77
C ILE A 165 27.21 -8.96 -18.40
N LYS A 166 28.09 -8.28 -17.65
CA LYS A 166 27.93 -6.86 -17.28
C LYS A 166 27.81 -5.96 -18.51
N ASN A 167 28.67 -6.14 -19.50
CA ASN A 167 28.68 -5.30 -20.71
C ASN A 167 27.49 -5.57 -21.65
N ASN A 168 26.93 -6.79 -21.63
CA ASN A 168 25.83 -7.17 -22.52
C ASN A 168 24.44 -6.99 -21.91
N ASN A 169 24.32 -6.99 -20.59
CA ASN A 169 23.04 -6.81 -19.89
C ASN A 169 23.28 -6.10 -18.56
N GLU A 170 23.49 -4.78 -18.60
CA GLU A 170 23.62 -3.96 -17.40
C GLU A 170 22.40 -4.15 -16.46
N ALA A 171 21.19 -4.30 -17.00
CA ALA A 171 19.94 -4.50 -16.25
C ALA A 171 19.87 -5.80 -15.40
N LEU A 172 20.81 -6.75 -15.57
CA LEU A 172 20.92 -7.90 -14.66
C LEU A 172 21.55 -7.53 -13.31
N PHE A 173 22.22 -6.38 -13.24
CA PHE A 173 22.94 -5.88 -12.07
C PHE A 173 22.34 -4.60 -11.47
N TYR A 174 21.32 -4.02 -12.11
CA TYR A 174 20.65 -2.76 -11.74
C TYR A 174 19.13 -2.94 -11.72
#